data_AF-A0A0X7BAM5-F1
#
_entry.id   AF-A0A0X7BAM5-F1
#
_cell.length_a   1.000
_cell.length_b   1.000
_cell.length_c   1.000
_cell.angle_alpha   90.00
_cell.angle_beta   90.00
_cell.angle_gamma   90.00
#
_symmetry.space_group_name_H-M   'P 1'
#
loop_
_entity.id
_entity.type
_entity.pdbx_description
1 polymer ?
#
loop_
_entity_poly.entity_id
_entity_poly.type
_entity_poly.pdbx_seq_one_letter_code
_entity_poly.pdbx_strand_id
1 'polypeptide(L)'
;MNKYFSLLFCFSSYFALHAQIHEVGVLVGGSNYIGDVGTTTFISPDKLAFGVLYKWNRSTRHAYRISYTQSTITANDNDSKESSRNQRGYRFDNSIKELSAGLEFNFFDFNLHDSNKKITPYVYTGLSYFRYDDLYIISGETFKDSKSSSLAIPMTVGVKSNISPHFILAAEIGARYTFTDNLDGSFPDSNNLDQYRFGNLNNNDWYVFTGVTLTYTFGNKPCYCHY
;
A
#
# COMPACT_ATOMS: atom_id res chain seq x y z
N MET A 1 -42.61 -14.43 -18.05
CA MET A 1 -41.38 -13.60 -17.90
C MET A 1 -40.21 -14.43 -17.34
N ASN A 2 -39.98 -15.66 -17.80
CA ASN A 2 -38.99 -16.58 -17.21
C ASN A 2 -37.89 -17.00 -18.20
N LYS A 3 -37.02 -16.06 -18.60
CA LYS A 3 -35.80 -16.38 -19.36
C LYS A 3 -34.50 -15.78 -18.79
N TYR A 4 -34.60 -14.87 -17.81
CA TYR A 4 -33.42 -14.23 -17.20
C TYR A 4 -32.85 -14.96 -15.97
N PHE A 5 -33.59 -15.91 -15.38
CA PHE A 5 -33.14 -16.61 -14.17
C PHE A 5 -32.15 -17.75 -14.46
N SER A 6 -32.13 -18.30 -15.68
CA SER A 6 -31.18 -19.35 -16.07
C SER A 6 -29.77 -18.84 -16.38
N LEU A 7 -29.61 -17.54 -16.67
CA LEU A 7 -28.28 -16.96 -16.93
C LEU A 7 -27.49 -16.69 -15.64
N LEU A 8 -28.17 -16.54 -14.49
CA LEU A 8 -27.50 -16.34 -13.20
C LEU A 8 -26.92 -17.65 -12.62
N PHE A 9 -27.47 -18.80 -13.00
CA PHE A 9 -27.02 -20.11 -12.51
C PHE A 9 -25.84 -20.70 -13.31
N CYS A 10 -25.57 -20.18 -14.52
CA CYS A 10 -24.40 -20.58 -15.32
C CYS A 10 -23.09 -19.86 -14.96
N PHE A 11 -23.14 -18.82 -14.11
CA PHE A 11 -21.93 -18.11 -13.67
C PHE A 11 -21.35 -18.63 -12.34
N SER A 12 -22.06 -19.52 -11.62
CA SER A 12 -21.58 -20.04 -10.33
C SER A 12 -20.75 -21.33 -10.42
N SER A 13 -20.69 -21.97 -11.60
CA SER A 13 -20.04 -23.26 -11.82
C SER A 13 -18.56 -23.20 -12.24
N TYR A 14 -17.94 -22.01 -12.30
CA TYR A 14 -16.53 -21.85 -12.70
C TYR A 14 -15.52 -21.72 -11.54
N PHE A 15 -15.91 -21.93 -10.28
CA PHE A 15 -15.03 -21.73 -9.12
C PHE A 15 -14.52 -23.05 -8.50
N ALA A 16 -13.94 -23.94 -9.29
CA ALA A 16 -13.45 -25.23 -8.78
C ALA A 16 -12.00 -25.54 -9.17
N LEU A 17 -11.05 -24.71 -8.74
CA LEU A 17 -9.63 -25.08 -8.61
C LEU A 17 -9.05 -24.34 -7.40
N HIS A 18 -9.01 -24.98 -6.22
CA HIS A 18 -8.48 -24.39 -4.99
C HIS A 18 -7.39 -25.27 -4.39
N ALA A 19 -6.19 -24.71 -4.25
CA ALA A 19 -5.04 -25.39 -3.65
C ALA A 19 -3.94 -24.34 -3.25
N GLN A 20 -3.42 -24.44 -2.01
CA GLN A 20 -2.71 -23.40 -1.23
C GLN A 20 -3.50 -22.09 -1.13
N ILE A 21 -4.40 -22.07 -0.14
CA ILE A 21 -5.45 -21.08 -0.04
C ILE A 21 -4.94 -19.83 0.67
N HIS A 22 -3.99 -19.96 1.60
CA HIS A 22 -3.60 -18.86 2.48
C HIS A 22 -2.10 -18.59 2.43
N GLU A 23 -1.75 -17.32 2.56
CA GLU A 23 -0.39 -16.86 2.76
C GLU A 23 -0.34 -15.95 3.98
N VAL A 24 0.73 -16.05 4.77
CA VAL A 24 1.04 -15.10 5.83
C VAL A 24 2.50 -14.71 5.74
N GLY A 25 2.82 -13.44 5.94
CA GLY A 25 4.20 -13.01 5.80
C GLY A 25 4.48 -11.62 6.31
N VAL A 26 5.69 -11.18 6.03
CA VAL A 26 6.23 -9.90 6.44
C VAL A 26 6.59 -9.06 5.22
N LEU A 27 6.56 -7.75 5.42
CA LEU A 27 7.03 -6.73 4.50
C LEU A 27 8.19 -5.99 5.15
N VAL A 28 9.27 -5.76 4.40
CA VAL A 28 10.38 -4.88 4.79
C VAL A 28 10.77 -4.07 3.57
N GLY A 29 10.95 -2.77 3.75
CA GLY A 29 11.28 -1.87 2.66
C GLY A 29 11.60 -0.47 3.16
N GLY A 30 11.43 0.51 2.29
CA GLY A 30 11.42 1.90 2.66
C GLY A 30 10.20 2.65 2.18
N SER A 31 10.01 3.84 2.75
CA SER A 31 8.97 4.78 2.37
C SER A 31 9.56 6.07 1.84
N ASN A 32 8.78 6.80 1.06
CA ASN A 32 9.05 8.17 0.69
C ASN A 32 7.75 8.97 0.57
N TYR A 33 7.83 10.27 0.85
CA TYR A 33 6.72 11.20 0.70
C TYR A 33 6.75 11.92 -0.65
N ILE A 34 5.58 12.27 -1.16
CA ILE A 34 5.39 13.08 -2.37
C ILE A 34 4.29 14.10 -2.08
N GLY A 35 4.65 15.37 -2.13
CA GLY A 35 3.70 16.48 -2.01
C GLY A 35 4.38 17.85 -2.03
N ASP A 36 3.94 18.74 -1.16
CA ASP A 36 4.28 20.17 -1.23
C ASP A 36 5.64 20.52 -0.61
N VAL A 37 6.09 19.74 0.38
CA VAL A 37 7.43 19.83 0.97
C VAL A 37 8.36 18.75 0.42
N GLY A 38 9.61 19.13 0.11
CA GLY A 38 10.67 18.20 -0.27
C GLY A 38 10.88 17.98 -1.77
N THR A 39 11.51 16.86 -2.11
CA THR A 39 11.95 16.57 -3.49
C THR A 39 10.79 16.23 -4.41
N THR A 40 10.94 16.51 -5.71
CA THR A 40 10.01 16.08 -6.76
C THR A 40 10.29 14.66 -7.27
N THR A 41 11.20 13.93 -6.60
CA THR A 41 11.58 12.57 -7.01
C THR A 41 10.57 11.56 -6.47
N PHE A 42 9.88 10.85 -7.36
CA PHE A 42 8.78 9.94 -7.01
C PHE A 42 9.22 8.66 -6.27
N ILE A 43 10.47 8.23 -6.42
CA ILE A 43 10.99 6.99 -5.81
C ILE A 43 12.35 7.28 -5.18
N SER A 44 12.34 7.52 -3.88
CA SER A 44 13.56 7.75 -3.08
C SER A 44 13.35 7.26 -1.64
N PRO A 45 13.23 5.94 -1.42
CA PRO A 45 12.96 5.40 -0.09
C PRO A 45 14.09 5.78 0.88
N ASP A 46 13.74 6.51 1.93
CA ASP A 46 14.68 7.12 2.88
C ASP A 46 14.51 6.64 4.32
N LYS A 47 13.32 6.14 4.65
CA LYS A 47 12.97 5.62 5.97
C LYS A 47 12.54 4.17 5.87
N LEU A 48 12.85 3.39 6.91
CA LEU A 48 12.49 1.99 7.01
C LEU A 48 10.97 1.82 7.16
N ALA A 49 10.38 1.01 6.29
CA ALA A 49 9.00 0.55 6.36
C ALA A 49 8.98 -0.95 6.67
N PHE A 50 8.11 -1.38 7.58
CA PHE A 50 7.93 -2.80 7.88
C PHE A 50 6.47 -3.11 8.17
N GLY A 51 6.06 -4.35 7.93
CA GLY A 51 4.67 -4.75 8.07
C GLY A 51 4.44 -6.24 8.06
N VAL A 52 3.19 -6.62 8.23
CA VAL A 52 2.69 -7.99 8.11
C VAL A 52 1.57 -8.02 7.09
N LEU A 53 1.44 -9.14 6.39
CA LEU A 53 0.36 -9.34 5.44
C LEU A 53 -0.18 -10.75 5.50
N TYR A 54 -1.46 -10.85 5.18
CA TYR A 54 -2.18 -12.08 4.97
C TYR A 54 -2.83 -12.05 3.59
N LYS A 55 -2.73 -13.15 2.86
CA LYS A 55 -3.41 -13.31 1.57
C LYS A 55 -4.30 -14.54 1.58
N TRP A 56 -5.45 -14.42 0.94
CA TRP A 56 -6.32 -15.52 0.58
C TRP A 56 -6.37 -15.65 -0.95
N ASN A 57 -5.66 -16.65 -1.48
CA ASN A 57 -5.65 -17.00 -2.90
C ASN A 57 -6.96 -17.70 -3.28
N ARG A 58 -7.90 -16.93 -3.84
CA ARG A 58 -9.18 -17.46 -4.32
C ARG A 58 -9.04 -18.15 -5.68
N SER A 59 -8.05 -17.77 -6.49
CA SER A 59 -7.70 -18.43 -7.75
C SER A 59 -6.20 -18.31 -8.03
N THR A 60 -5.70 -18.88 -9.13
CA THR A 60 -4.30 -18.72 -9.57
C THR A 60 -3.93 -17.28 -9.90
N ARG A 61 -4.94 -16.44 -10.18
CA ARG A 61 -4.76 -15.04 -10.60
C ARG A 61 -5.31 -14.01 -9.63
N HIS A 62 -6.15 -14.38 -8.67
CA HIS A 62 -6.79 -13.43 -7.76
C HIS A 62 -6.58 -13.83 -6.31
N ALA A 63 -6.15 -12.89 -5.50
CA ALA A 63 -6.03 -13.04 -4.06
C ALA A 63 -6.62 -11.84 -3.33
N TYR A 64 -7.29 -12.09 -2.21
CA TYR A 64 -7.61 -11.03 -1.25
C TYR A 64 -6.40 -10.81 -0.36
N ARG A 65 -5.99 -9.57 -0.15
CA ARG A 65 -4.85 -9.22 0.71
C ARG A 65 -5.29 -8.25 1.79
N ILE A 66 -4.92 -8.56 3.02
CA ILE A 66 -4.99 -7.67 4.18
C ILE A 66 -3.57 -7.45 4.68
N SER A 67 -3.19 -6.21 4.93
CA SER A 67 -1.85 -5.89 5.43
C SER A 67 -1.87 -4.75 6.44
N TYR A 68 -0.92 -4.81 7.36
CA TYR A 68 -0.63 -3.75 8.31
C TYR A 68 0.83 -3.32 8.15
N THR A 69 1.07 -2.04 7.92
CA THR A 69 2.40 -1.47 7.64
C THR A 69 2.65 -0.28 8.55
N GLN A 70 3.88 -0.18 9.07
CA GLN A 70 4.36 0.97 9.82
C GLN A 70 5.58 1.56 9.13
N SER A 71 5.62 2.88 9.01
CA SER A 71 6.79 3.61 8.54
C SER A 71 6.84 5.01 9.12
N THR A 72 7.97 5.67 8.92
CA THR A 72 8.11 7.12 9.05
C THR A 72 8.25 7.69 7.66
N ILE A 73 7.56 8.77 7.35
CA ILE A 73 7.81 9.57 6.15
C ILE A 73 8.55 10.85 6.56
N THR A 74 9.48 11.30 5.73
CA THR A 74 10.21 12.54 5.92
C THR A 74 10.27 13.29 4.60
N ALA A 75 10.41 14.60 4.67
CA ALA A 75 10.77 15.40 3.51
C ALA A 75 11.55 16.63 3.97
N ASN A 76 12.46 17.09 3.11
CA ASN A 76 13.27 18.28 3.35
C ASN A 76 13.39 19.07 2.05
N ASP A 77 12.95 20.33 2.10
CA ASP A 77 12.96 21.25 0.96
C ASP A 77 14.36 21.51 0.39
N ASN A 78 15.40 21.41 1.22
CA ASN A 78 16.79 21.58 0.78
C ASN A 78 17.21 20.52 -0.24
N ASP A 79 16.57 19.35 -0.23
CA ASP A 79 16.85 18.26 -1.17
C ASP A 79 16.11 18.44 -2.51
N SER A 80 15.29 19.49 -2.61
CA SER A 80 14.52 19.79 -3.82
C SER A 80 15.36 20.48 -4.89
N LYS A 81 15.09 20.16 -6.16
CA LYS A 81 15.69 20.85 -7.32
C LYS A 81 15.05 22.23 -7.57
N GLU A 82 13.90 22.48 -6.97
CA GLU A 82 13.17 23.75 -7.10
C GLU A 82 13.76 24.79 -6.15
N SER A 83 14.24 25.90 -6.71
CA SER A 83 14.89 26.98 -5.94
C SER A 83 13.95 27.61 -4.90
N SER A 84 12.65 27.70 -5.18
CA SER A 84 11.64 28.23 -4.25
C SER A 84 11.47 27.36 -3.01
N ARG A 85 11.50 26.03 -3.17
CA ARG A 85 11.47 25.07 -2.05
C ARG A 85 12.76 25.18 -1.26
N ASN A 86 13.91 25.13 -1.92
CA ASN A 86 15.21 25.23 -1.26
C ASN A 86 15.35 26.51 -0.40
N GLN A 87 14.88 27.66 -0.88
CA GLN A 87 14.86 28.92 -0.12
C GLN A 87 13.91 28.91 1.08
N ARG A 88 12.83 28.13 1.03
CA ARG A 88 11.85 27.98 2.12
C ARG A 88 12.39 27.10 3.25
N GLY A 89 13.10 26.02 2.91
CA GLY A 89 13.86 25.21 3.86
C GLY A 89 13.03 24.41 4.86
N TYR A 90 11.77 24.09 4.56
CA TYR A 90 10.92 23.32 5.45
C TYR A 90 11.35 21.85 5.52
N ARG A 91 11.17 21.25 6.69
CA ARG A 91 11.47 19.83 6.91
C ARG A 91 10.51 19.25 7.93
N PHE A 92 9.94 18.09 7.63
CA PHE A 92 9.05 17.39 8.57
C PHE A 92 9.41 15.90 8.70
N ASP A 93 8.92 15.29 9.79
CA ASP A 93 8.96 13.85 10.05
C ASP A 93 7.59 13.41 10.57
N ASN A 94 6.94 12.44 9.92
CA ASN A 94 5.62 11.94 10.29
C ASN A 94 5.58 10.41 10.39
N SER A 95 4.88 9.87 11.37
CA SER A 95 4.76 8.41 11.56
C SER A 95 3.43 7.90 11.01
N ILE A 96 3.51 6.99 10.04
CA ILE A 96 2.36 6.40 9.37
C ILE A 96 2.15 4.97 9.86
N LYS A 97 0.92 4.68 10.29
CA LYS A 97 0.44 3.31 10.54
C LYS A 97 -0.73 3.02 9.62
N GLU A 98 -0.54 2.13 8.66
CA GLU A 98 -1.49 1.79 7.61
C GLU A 98 -2.09 0.40 7.86
N LEU A 99 -3.42 0.29 7.80
CA LEU A 99 -4.15 -0.95 7.63
C LEU A 99 -4.78 -0.94 6.23
N SER A 100 -4.52 -1.95 5.43
CA SER A 100 -4.97 -2.02 4.04
C SER A 100 -5.66 -3.34 3.74
N ALA A 101 -6.74 -3.29 2.96
CA ALA A 101 -7.48 -4.47 2.51
C ALA A 101 -7.88 -4.30 1.04
N GLY A 102 -7.69 -5.34 0.24
CA GLY A 102 -7.91 -5.24 -1.20
C GLY A 102 -7.72 -6.52 -1.99
N LEU A 103 -7.55 -6.34 -3.29
CA LEU A 103 -7.40 -7.39 -4.29
C LEU A 103 -6.01 -7.33 -4.92
N GLU A 104 -5.38 -8.49 -5.03
CA GLU A 104 -4.16 -8.73 -5.78
C GLU A 104 -4.50 -9.54 -7.04
N PHE A 105 -4.04 -9.04 -8.19
CA PHE A 105 -4.20 -9.69 -9.48
C PHE A 105 -2.82 -10.09 -10.04
N ASN A 106 -2.63 -11.38 -10.32
CA ASN A 106 -1.44 -11.92 -10.96
C ASN A 106 -1.67 -12.00 -12.47
N PHE A 107 -0.75 -11.45 -13.26
CA PHE A 107 -0.86 -11.51 -14.72
C PHE A 107 -0.64 -12.91 -15.28
N PHE A 108 0.26 -13.69 -14.68
CA PHE A 108 0.52 -15.08 -15.04
C PHE A 108 -0.06 -16.04 -14.00
N ASP A 109 -0.34 -17.27 -14.44
CA ASP A 109 -0.91 -18.29 -13.57
C ASP A 109 0.10 -18.72 -12.49
N PHE A 110 -0.15 -18.24 -11.28
CA PHE A 110 0.66 -18.55 -10.12
C PHE A 110 0.05 -19.71 -9.33
N ASN A 111 0.15 -20.91 -9.90
CA ASN A 111 -0.29 -22.12 -9.21
C ASN A 111 0.80 -22.61 -8.27
N LEU A 112 0.49 -22.50 -6.98
CA LEU A 112 1.34 -22.84 -5.84
C LEU A 112 1.52 -24.34 -5.56
N HIS A 113 0.75 -25.21 -6.22
CA HIS A 113 0.92 -26.68 -6.10
C HIS A 113 2.02 -27.25 -7.00
N ASP A 114 2.53 -26.45 -7.92
CA ASP A 114 3.57 -26.88 -8.84
C ASP A 114 4.94 -26.63 -8.20
N SER A 115 5.78 -27.66 -8.17
CA SER A 115 7.13 -27.57 -7.62
C SER A 115 8.08 -26.71 -8.47
N ASN A 116 7.67 -26.34 -9.68
CA ASN A 116 8.47 -25.49 -10.56
C ASN A 116 8.52 -24.05 -10.07
N LYS A 117 9.66 -23.39 -10.30
CA LYS A 117 9.81 -21.97 -10.07
C LYS A 117 8.94 -21.19 -11.06
N LYS A 118 8.10 -20.32 -10.53
CA LYS A 118 7.19 -19.42 -11.23
C LYS A 118 7.53 -17.99 -10.88
N ILE A 119 7.35 -17.11 -11.84
CA ILE A 119 7.51 -15.67 -11.67
C ILE A 119 6.27 -15.04 -12.26
N THR A 120 5.62 -14.15 -11.53
CA THR A 120 4.51 -13.37 -12.05
C THR A 120 4.63 -11.91 -11.60
N PRO A 121 4.48 -10.96 -12.53
CA PRO A 121 4.10 -9.62 -12.12
C PRO A 121 2.68 -9.66 -11.53
N TYR A 122 2.39 -8.73 -10.63
CA TYR A 122 1.07 -8.55 -10.06
C TYR A 122 0.79 -7.07 -9.81
N VAL A 123 -0.50 -6.76 -9.69
CA VAL A 123 -1.00 -5.48 -9.19
C VAL A 123 -1.82 -5.71 -7.94
N TYR A 124 -1.77 -4.77 -7.02
CA TYR A 124 -2.64 -4.74 -5.84
C TYR A 124 -3.29 -3.37 -5.71
N THR A 125 -4.59 -3.37 -5.42
CA THR A 125 -5.34 -2.17 -5.06
C THR A 125 -6.46 -2.49 -4.08
N GLY A 126 -6.98 -1.48 -3.41
CA GLY A 126 -7.98 -1.65 -2.36
C GLY A 126 -8.29 -0.36 -1.62
N LEU A 127 -8.50 -0.50 -0.32
CA LEU A 127 -8.72 0.62 0.59
C LEU A 127 -7.73 0.53 1.75
N SER A 128 -7.05 1.64 2.02
CA SER A 128 -6.16 1.82 3.15
C SER A 128 -6.77 2.79 4.15
N TYR A 129 -6.74 2.46 5.43
CA TYR A 129 -6.95 3.36 6.54
C TYR A 129 -5.61 3.59 7.22
N PHE A 130 -5.20 4.84 7.38
CA PHE A 130 -3.91 5.15 7.99
C PHE A 130 -4.03 6.25 9.04
N ARG A 131 -3.16 6.16 10.06
CA ARG A 131 -3.02 7.16 11.12
C ARG A 131 -1.70 7.89 10.99
N TYR A 132 -1.74 9.19 11.22
CA TYR A 132 -0.61 10.12 11.11
C TYR A 132 -0.66 11.21 12.18
N ASP A 133 0.43 11.97 12.34
CA ASP A 133 0.46 13.19 13.14
C ASP A 133 0.00 14.38 12.29
N ASP A 134 -0.97 15.14 12.78
CA ASP A 134 -1.33 16.44 12.20
C ASP A 134 -0.21 17.44 12.49
N LEU A 135 0.34 18.04 11.44
CA LEU A 135 1.52 18.91 11.53
C LEU A 135 1.15 20.36 11.19
N TYR A 136 1.98 21.29 11.65
CA TYR A 136 1.97 22.68 11.21
C TYR A 136 3.37 23.27 11.28
N ILE A 137 3.64 24.32 10.50
CA ILE A 137 4.96 24.94 10.42
C ILE A 137 4.89 26.40 10.87
N ILE A 138 5.76 26.78 11.81
CA ILE A 138 5.92 28.16 12.27
C ILE A 138 7.39 28.53 12.12
N SER A 139 7.67 29.60 11.37
CA SER A 139 9.03 30.13 11.19
C SER A 139 10.07 29.10 10.71
N GLY A 140 9.63 28.12 9.92
CA GLY A 140 10.47 27.03 9.40
C GLY A 140 10.63 25.82 10.32
N GLU A 141 10.07 25.85 11.53
CA GLU A 141 10.04 24.72 12.44
C GLU A 141 8.70 23.98 12.38
N THR A 142 8.74 22.65 12.33
CA THR A 142 7.56 21.79 12.31
C THR A 142 7.14 21.38 13.72
N PHE A 143 5.86 21.59 14.01
CA PHE A 143 5.22 21.22 15.26
C PHE A 143 4.12 20.20 15.02
N LYS A 144 3.82 19.41 16.06
CA LYS A 144 2.74 18.42 16.06
C LYS A 144 1.56 18.99 16.83
N ASP A 145 0.38 18.94 16.24
CA ASP A 145 -0.86 19.34 16.90
C ASP A 145 -1.54 18.12 17.53
N SER A 146 -2.11 17.25 16.69
CA SER A 146 -2.93 16.13 17.13
C SER A 146 -2.67 14.85 16.33
N LYS A 147 -3.31 13.74 16.71
CA LYS A 147 -3.30 12.50 15.92
C LYS A 147 -4.51 12.51 15.00
N SER A 148 -4.26 12.43 13.70
CA SER A 148 -5.31 12.36 12.68
C SER A 148 -5.31 11.00 11.97
N SER A 149 -6.34 10.75 11.19
CA SER A 149 -6.47 9.53 10.40
C SER A 149 -7.29 9.78 9.15
N SER A 150 -6.86 9.18 8.04
CA SER A 150 -7.54 9.33 6.76
C SER A 150 -7.55 8.01 5.99
N LEU A 151 -8.26 8.03 4.87
CA LEU A 151 -8.31 6.93 3.92
C LEU A 151 -7.35 7.18 2.76
N ALA A 152 -6.92 6.10 2.13
CA ALA A 152 -6.12 6.13 0.91
C ALA A 152 -6.51 5.00 -0.03
N ILE A 153 -6.25 5.21 -1.32
CA ILE A 153 -6.31 4.17 -2.34
C ILE A 153 -4.88 3.72 -2.65
N PRO A 154 -4.46 2.53 -2.20
CA PRO A 154 -3.17 1.96 -2.58
C PRO A 154 -3.20 1.47 -4.03
N MET A 155 -2.13 1.75 -4.75
CA MET A 155 -1.84 1.25 -6.08
C MET A 155 -0.44 0.67 -6.06
N THR A 156 -0.35 -0.65 -6.00
CA THR A 156 0.91 -1.37 -5.88
C THR A 156 1.16 -2.20 -7.13
N VAL A 157 2.38 -2.16 -7.64
CA VAL A 157 2.89 -3.06 -8.66
C VAL A 157 4.04 -3.86 -8.05
N GLY A 158 4.15 -5.13 -8.43
CA GLY A 158 5.22 -5.97 -7.92
C GLY A 158 5.49 -7.17 -8.81
N VAL A 159 6.57 -7.87 -8.50
CA VAL A 159 6.92 -9.15 -9.11
C VAL A 159 7.16 -10.13 -7.99
N LYS A 160 6.51 -11.30 -8.06
CA LYS A 160 6.66 -12.37 -7.07
C LYS A 160 7.12 -13.68 -7.69
N SER A 161 7.84 -14.47 -6.90
CA SER A 161 8.34 -15.79 -7.26
C SER A 161 8.34 -16.74 -6.06
N ASN A 162 7.99 -18.01 -6.27
CA ASN A 162 8.18 -19.06 -5.27
C ASN A 162 9.66 -19.45 -5.22
N ILE A 163 10.29 -19.22 -4.08
CA ILE A 163 11.68 -19.65 -3.83
C ILE A 163 11.68 -21.12 -3.38
N SER A 164 10.65 -21.53 -2.65
CA SER A 164 10.41 -22.92 -2.27
C SER A 164 8.92 -23.25 -2.41
N PRO A 165 8.50 -24.51 -2.27
CA PRO A 165 7.08 -24.90 -2.35
C PRO A 165 6.16 -24.21 -1.33
N HIS A 166 6.75 -23.64 -0.27
CA HIS A 166 6.01 -22.99 0.82
C HIS A 166 6.38 -21.51 1.01
N PHE A 167 7.44 -21.00 0.35
CA PHE A 167 7.89 -19.62 0.52
C PHE A 167 7.85 -18.86 -0.81
N ILE A 168 7.19 -17.72 -0.78
CA ILE A 168 7.10 -16.77 -1.89
C ILE A 168 7.85 -15.50 -1.50
N LEU A 169 8.70 -15.03 -2.39
CA LEU A 169 9.34 -13.73 -2.29
C LEU A 169 8.72 -12.81 -3.34
N ALA A 170 8.46 -11.56 -2.96
CA ALA A 170 8.04 -10.54 -3.90
C ALA A 170 8.77 -9.23 -3.67
N ALA A 171 9.09 -8.51 -4.75
CA ALA A 171 9.48 -7.11 -4.70
C ALA A 171 8.28 -6.26 -5.13
N GLU A 172 7.96 -5.21 -4.39
CA GLU A 172 6.81 -4.35 -4.65
C GLU A 172 7.12 -2.87 -4.45
N ILE A 173 6.47 -2.04 -5.26
CA ILE A 173 6.39 -0.59 -5.10
C ILE A 173 4.92 -0.20 -5.17
N GLY A 174 4.46 0.62 -4.24
CA GLY A 174 3.09 1.09 -4.26
C GLY A 174 2.91 2.50 -3.74
N ALA A 175 2.21 3.30 -4.54
CA ALA A 175 1.80 4.65 -4.19
C ALA A 175 0.43 4.62 -3.50
N ARG A 176 0.25 5.49 -2.51
CA ARG A 176 -1.03 5.69 -1.84
C ARG A 176 -1.54 7.07 -2.18
N TYR A 177 -2.64 7.10 -2.93
CA TYR A 177 -3.41 8.32 -3.10
C TYR A 177 -4.17 8.59 -1.81
N THR A 178 -3.84 9.65 -1.07
CA THR A 178 -4.53 9.96 0.18
C THR A 178 -5.68 10.93 -0.02
N PHE A 179 -6.65 10.91 0.90
CA PHE A 179 -7.73 11.90 0.96
C PHE A 179 -7.46 12.98 2.01
N THR A 180 -6.18 13.28 2.25
CA THR A 180 -5.74 14.34 3.17
C THR A 180 -4.62 15.14 2.51
N ASP A 181 -4.43 16.35 3.01
CA ASP A 181 -3.46 17.33 2.54
C ASP A 181 -2.50 17.76 3.65
N ASN A 182 -2.47 17.02 4.78
CA ASN A 182 -1.69 17.42 5.94
C ASN A 182 -0.73 16.36 6.48
N LEU A 183 -0.12 15.59 5.58
CA LEU A 183 0.99 14.73 5.98
C LEU A 183 2.26 15.55 6.26
N ASP A 184 2.42 16.70 5.60
CA ASP A 184 3.60 17.58 5.65
C ASP A 184 3.46 18.85 6.49
N GLY A 185 2.24 19.16 6.95
CA GLY A 185 1.94 20.35 7.75
C GLY A 185 1.46 21.56 6.94
N SER A 186 1.13 21.35 5.66
CA SER A 186 0.64 22.39 4.76
C SER A 186 -0.84 22.77 4.96
N PHE A 187 -1.66 21.84 5.46
CA PHE A 187 -3.09 22.06 5.71
C PHE A 187 -3.56 21.57 7.10
N PRO A 188 -3.21 22.25 8.20
CA PRO A 188 -3.64 21.83 9.54
C PRO A 188 -5.17 21.64 9.67
N ASP A 189 -5.58 20.54 10.32
CA ASP A 189 -7.00 20.18 10.51
C ASP A 189 -7.70 21.16 11.48
N SER A 190 -6.94 21.73 12.42
CA SER A 190 -7.42 22.67 13.42
C SER A 190 -7.67 24.08 12.87
N ASN A 191 -8.91 24.57 12.93
CA ASN A 191 -9.31 25.92 12.47
C ASN A 191 -8.47 27.08 13.04
N ASN A 192 -7.88 26.92 14.23
CA ASN A 192 -7.04 27.94 14.86
C ASN A 192 -5.65 28.06 14.20
N LEU A 193 -5.30 27.11 13.33
CA LEU A 193 -4.03 27.01 12.62
C LEU A 193 -4.16 27.34 11.12
N ASP A 194 -5.34 27.80 10.67
CA ASP A 194 -5.60 28.17 9.26
C ASP A 194 -4.59 29.20 8.72
N GLN A 195 -4.08 30.09 9.57
CA GLN A 195 -3.07 31.09 9.21
C GLN A 195 -1.71 30.49 8.83
N TYR A 196 -1.46 29.23 9.18
CA TYR A 196 -0.23 28.51 8.87
C TYR A 196 -0.35 27.62 7.63
N ARG A 197 -1.47 27.70 6.89
CA ARG A 197 -1.64 26.97 5.64
C ARG A 197 -0.73 27.51 4.55
N PHE A 198 -0.13 26.63 3.77
CA PHE A 198 0.74 26.97 2.65
C PHE A 198 0.66 25.90 1.56
N GLY A 199 1.27 26.14 0.40
CA GLY A 199 1.29 25.15 -0.67
C GLY A 199 0.02 25.15 -1.53
N ASN A 200 -0.20 24.06 -2.25
CA ASN A 200 -1.34 23.87 -3.13
C ASN A 200 -2.41 23.01 -2.44
N LEU A 201 -3.35 23.70 -1.79
CA LEU A 201 -4.43 23.08 -1.01
C LEU A 201 -5.44 22.23 -1.80
N ASN A 202 -5.26 22.13 -3.12
CA ASN A 202 -6.07 21.30 -4.01
C ASN A 202 -5.35 20.03 -4.44
N ASN A 203 -4.15 19.75 -3.92
CA ASN A 203 -3.33 18.61 -4.32
C ASN A 203 -3.01 17.71 -3.14
N ASN A 204 -3.88 16.72 -2.91
CA ASN A 204 -3.71 15.75 -1.83
C ASN A 204 -2.31 15.13 -1.81
N ASP A 205 -1.87 14.82 -0.60
CA ASP A 205 -0.58 14.21 -0.31
C ASP A 205 -0.51 12.74 -0.72
N TRP A 206 0.70 12.29 -1.08
CA TRP A 206 0.96 10.90 -1.44
C TRP A 206 2.15 10.38 -0.63
N TYR A 207 2.12 9.09 -0.34
CA TYR A 207 3.31 8.37 0.13
C TYR A 207 3.47 7.08 -0.65
N VAL A 208 4.72 6.66 -0.80
CA VAL A 208 5.10 5.46 -1.55
C VAL A 208 5.81 4.52 -0.60
N PHE A 209 5.47 3.23 -0.70
CA PHE A 209 6.23 2.15 -0.08
C PHE A 209 6.91 1.33 -1.16
N THR A 210 8.21 1.09 -1.00
CA THR A 210 9.02 0.22 -1.87
C THR A 210 9.68 -0.83 -1.00
N GLY A 211 9.52 -2.11 -1.31
CA GLY A 211 10.06 -3.15 -0.44
C GLY A 211 9.98 -4.55 -0.99
N VAL A 212 10.29 -5.49 -0.10
CA VAL A 212 10.25 -6.92 -0.35
C VAL A 212 9.29 -7.56 0.65
N THR A 213 8.51 -8.52 0.18
CA THR A 213 7.67 -9.36 1.02
C THR A 213 8.15 -10.80 0.97
N LEU A 214 8.10 -11.47 2.12
CA LEU A 214 8.33 -12.90 2.23
C LEU A 214 7.09 -13.52 2.88
N THR A 215 6.37 -14.36 2.13
CA THR A 215 5.17 -15.02 2.60
C THR A 215 5.36 -16.53 2.66
N TYR A 216 4.79 -17.13 3.70
CA TYR A 216 4.66 -18.56 3.89
C TYR A 216 3.24 -18.99 3.50
N THR A 217 3.14 -20.02 2.67
CA THR A 217 1.87 -20.54 2.18
C THR A 217 1.41 -21.76 2.97
N PHE A 218 0.11 -21.82 3.25
CA PHE A 218 -0.50 -22.92 4.00
C PHE A 218 -1.96 -23.15 3.60
N GLY A 219 -2.48 -24.30 4.03
CA GLY A 219 -3.84 -24.75 3.71
C GLY A 219 -3.84 -25.80 2.60
N ASN A 220 -4.30 -26.99 2.97
CA ASN A 220 -4.47 -28.11 2.06
C ASN A 220 -5.89 -28.13 1.49
N LYS A 221 -6.06 -28.77 0.33
CA LYS A 221 -7.38 -29.13 -0.19
C LYS A 221 -8.17 -29.87 0.90
N PRO A 222 -9.44 -29.54 1.17
CA PRO A 222 -10.34 -30.55 1.70
C PRO A 222 -10.44 -31.65 0.63
N CYS A 223 -9.93 -32.84 0.93
CA CYS A 223 -10.15 -34.02 0.14
C CYS A 223 -11.62 -34.42 0.29
N TYR A 224 -12.51 -33.86 -0.53
CA TYR A 224 -13.84 -34.43 -0.67
C TYR A 224 -13.73 -35.66 -1.56
N CYS A 225 -13.82 -36.84 -0.96
CA CYS A 225 -14.14 -38.06 -1.69
C CYS A 225 -15.53 -37.87 -2.31
N HIS A 226 -15.62 -37.92 -3.64
CA HIS A 226 -16.89 -38.14 -4.30
C HIS A 226 -17.36 -39.55 -3.92
N TYR A 227 -18.46 -39.64 -3.17
CA TYR A 227 -19.26 -40.86 -3.04
C TYR A 227 -20.30 -40.89 -4.16
#